data_AF-A0A963ENH1-F1
#
_entry.id   AF-A0A963ENH1-F1
#
_cell.length_a   1.000
_cell.length_b   1.000
_cell.length_c   1.000
_cell.angle_alpha   90.00
_cell.angle_beta   90.00
_cell.angle_gamma   90.00
#
_symmetry.space_group_name_H-M   'P 1'
#
loop_
_entity.id
_entity.type
_entity.pdbx_description
1 polymer ?
#
loop_
_entity_poly.entity_id
_entity_poly.type
_entity_poly.pdbx_seq_one_letter_code
_entity_poly.pdbx_strand_id
1 'polypeptide(L)'
;VKMSPGLTQPLPIMVGGYAPAAMRRAARMDGWMATSHTEAEIYPLLETLRAVREEQGTAHKPFDVWTGVKEPGDGTHERLAEAGVTMVNGCNFLDERQQTTLSSIDDKKRKLEAFAKRFLAA
;
A
#
# COMPACT_ATOMS: atom_id res chain seq x y z
N VAL A 1 9.41 32.23 7.08
CA VAL A 1 8.04 31.71 7.37
C VAL A 1 8.19 30.49 8.28
N LYS A 2 7.43 30.40 9.38
CA LYS A 2 7.47 29.27 10.33
C LYS A 2 6.14 28.54 10.27
N MET A 3 6.14 27.21 10.06
CA MET A 3 4.92 26.40 10.21
C MET A 3 4.56 26.26 11.69
N SER A 4 3.30 26.52 12.04
CA SER A 4 2.76 26.42 13.40
C SER A 4 1.29 25.99 13.34
N PRO A 5 0.86 24.98 14.14
CA PRO A 5 1.68 24.20 15.07
C PRO A 5 2.70 23.31 14.33
N GLY A 6 3.79 22.97 15.03
CA GLY A 6 4.75 21.97 14.54
C GLY A 6 4.21 20.55 14.72
N LEU A 7 4.84 19.60 14.05
CA LEU A 7 4.57 18.17 14.25
C LEU A 7 5.12 17.71 15.61
N THR A 8 4.42 16.80 16.28
CA THR A 8 4.87 16.17 17.53
C THR A 8 5.74 14.93 17.31
N GLN A 9 5.75 14.39 16.09
CA GLN A 9 6.54 13.26 15.64
C GLN A 9 6.94 13.43 14.17
N PRO A 10 8.02 12.79 13.69
CA PRO A 10 8.38 12.82 12.28
C PRO A 10 7.20 12.37 11.38
N LEU A 11 6.96 13.09 10.29
CA LEU A 11 5.94 12.71 9.30
C LEU A 11 6.54 11.66 8.36
N PRO A 12 5.98 10.43 8.27
CA PRO A 12 6.44 9.43 7.33
C PRO A 12 6.25 9.90 5.89
N ILE A 13 7.27 9.71 5.05
CA ILE A 13 7.25 10.08 3.63
C ILE A 13 7.34 8.82 2.78
N MET A 14 6.27 8.56 2.03
CA MET A 14 6.24 7.51 1.01
C MET A 14 6.42 8.12 -0.37
N VAL A 15 7.21 7.47 -1.23
CA VAL A 15 7.47 7.94 -2.59
C VAL A 15 6.83 6.99 -3.59
N GLY A 16 6.05 7.54 -4.52
CA GLY A 16 5.47 6.77 -5.61
C GLY A 16 6.33 6.69 -6.86
N GLY A 17 5.93 5.80 -7.78
CA GLY A 17 6.49 5.67 -9.13
C GLY A 17 7.34 4.42 -9.33
N TYR A 18 7.45 4.00 -10.60
CA TYR A 18 8.05 2.72 -11.00
C TYR A 18 9.41 2.84 -11.66
N ALA A 19 9.76 4.03 -12.17
CA ALA A 19 11.04 4.23 -12.80
C ALA A 19 12.17 3.92 -11.80
N PRO A 20 13.32 3.36 -12.23
CA PRO A 20 14.42 3.03 -11.33
C PRO A 20 14.87 4.22 -10.46
N ALA A 21 14.85 5.44 -11.01
CA ALA A 21 15.14 6.66 -10.25
C ALA A 21 14.13 6.93 -9.13
N ALA A 22 12.83 6.65 -9.34
CA ALA A 22 11.79 6.81 -8.35
C ALA A 22 11.90 5.76 -7.22
N MET A 23 12.12 4.49 -7.57
CA MET A 23 12.34 3.43 -6.59
C MET A 23 13.61 3.68 -5.76
N ARG A 24 14.69 4.18 -6.39
CA ARG A 24 15.88 4.59 -5.65
C ARG A 24 15.59 5.73 -4.67
N ARG A 25 14.74 6.70 -5.03
CA ARG A 25 14.30 7.75 -4.08
C ARG A 25 13.49 7.15 -2.95
N ALA A 26 12.53 6.27 -3.25
CA ALA A 26 11.69 5.62 -2.25
C ALA A 26 12.54 4.89 -1.21
N ALA A 27 13.53 4.10 -1.64
CA ALA A 27 14.43 3.34 -0.79
C ALA A 27 15.24 4.18 0.24
N ARG A 28 15.30 5.51 0.10
CA ARG A 28 15.95 6.42 1.07
C ARG A 28 14.95 7.08 2.04
N MET A 29 13.67 6.93 1.80
CA MET A 29 12.57 7.46 2.61
C MET A 29 11.92 6.32 3.42
N ASP A 30 10.77 6.60 4.03
CA ASP A 30 10.10 5.68 4.95
C ASP A 30 9.28 4.60 4.22
N GLY A 31 9.04 4.74 2.91
CA GLY A 31 8.30 3.74 2.16
C GLY A 31 8.09 4.02 0.67
N TRP A 32 7.43 3.07 0.02
CA TRP A 32 7.04 3.14 -1.39
C TRP A 32 5.54 2.91 -1.58
N MET A 33 4.95 3.67 -2.50
CA MET A 33 3.53 3.60 -2.82
C MET A 33 3.32 3.27 -4.31
N ALA A 34 2.71 2.12 -4.58
CA ALA A 34 2.28 1.73 -5.91
C ALA A 34 0.93 2.36 -6.29
N THR A 35 0.42 2.05 -7.48
CA THR A 35 -1.00 2.14 -7.83
C THR A 35 -1.65 0.75 -7.65
N SER A 36 -2.80 0.52 -8.28
CA SER A 36 -3.44 -0.80 -8.28
C SER A 36 -2.84 -1.76 -9.31
N HIS A 37 -2.54 -2.98 -8.88
CA HIS A 37 -1.96 -4.08 -9.68
C HIS A 37 -2.65 -5.40 -9.34
N THR A 38 -2.56 -6.38 -10.23
CA THR A 38 -2.90 -7.77 -9.87
C THR A 38 -1.88 -8.33 -8.90
N GLU A 39 -2.23 -9.37 -8.13
CA GLU A 39 -1.31 -10.01 -7.18
C GLU A 39 0.01 -10.44 -7.85
N ALA A 40 -0.08 -11.04 -9.04
CA ALA A 40 1.08 -11.52 -9.79
C ALA A 40 2.04 -10.39 -10.23
N GLU A 41 1.52 -9.20 -10.52
CA GLU A 41 2.32 -8.02 -10.89
C GLU A 41 3.00 -7.36 -9.69
N ILE A 42 2.51 -7.59 -8.47
CA ILE A 42 3.08 -6.99 -7.26
C ILE A 42 4.41 -7.64 -6.91
N TYR A 43 4.52 -8.97 -6.98
CA TYR A 43 5.74 -9.67 -6.55
C TYR A 43 7.03 -9.19 -7.26
N PRO A 44 7.07 -9.04 -8.60
CA PRO A 44 8.25 -8.49 -9.28
C PRO A 44 8.62 -7.06 -8.85
N LEU A 45 7.63 -6.23 -8.50
CA LEU A 45 7.87 -4.88 -7.99
C LEU A 45 8.51 -4.91 -6.61
N LEU A 46 8.07 -5.83 -5.74
CA LEU A 46 8.67 -6.04 -4.42
C LEU A 46 10.12 -6.51 -4.52
N GLU A 47 10.41 -7.46 -5.41
CA GLU A 47 11.79 -7.93 -5.65
C GLU A 47 12.70 -6.80 -6.14
N THR A 48 12.20 -5.97 -7.05
CA THR A 48 12.95 -4.79 -7.51
C THR A 48 13.23 -3.82 -6.35
N LEU A 49 12.26 -3.58 -5.47
CA LEU A 49 12.46 -2.73 -4.30
C LEU A 49 13.44 -3.33 -3.30
N ARG A 50 13.40 -4.64 -3.05
CA ARG A 50 14.38 -5.33 -2.21
C ARG A 50 15.79 -5.14 -2.75
N ALA A 51 16.02 -5.43 -4.03
CA ALA A 51 17.32 -5.24 -4.67
C ALA A 51 17.81 -3.79 -4.58
N VAL A 52 16.96 -2.81 -4.88
CA VAL A 52 17.31 -1.38 -4.80
C VAL A 52 17.67 -0.95 -3.37
N ARG A 53 17.00 -1.51 -2.35
CA ARG A 53 17.28 -1.23 -0.94
C ARG A 53 18.57 -1.90 -0.48
N GLU A 54 18.89 -3.09 -0.98
CA GLU A 54 20.18 -3.74 -0.74
C GLU A 54 21.32 -2.94 -1.36
N GLU A 55 21.21 -2.55 -2.63
CA GLU A 55 22.19 -1.72 -3.35
C GLU A 55 22.49 -0.40 -2.62
N GLN A 56 21.47 0.23 -2.03
CA GLN A 56 21.62 1.49 -1.29
C GLN A 56 21.93 1.29 0.20
N GLY A 57 22.08 0.04 0.66
CA GLY A 57 22.35 -0.27 2.06
C GLY A 57 21.23 0.15 3.02
N THR A 58 19.98 0.25 2.56
CA THR A 58 18.81 0.63 3.38
C THR A 58 17.90 -0.54 3.73
N ALA A 59 18.27 -1.77 3.36
CA ALA A 59 17.50 -2.99 3.64
C ALA A 59 17.19 -3.21 5.14
N HIS A 60 18.07 -2.75 6.03
CA HIS A 60 17.93 -2.88 7.49
C HIS A 60 16.97 -1.86 8.13
N LYS A 61 16.54 -0.83 7.39
CA LYS A 61 15.67 0.24 7.91
C LYS A 61 14.20 -0.19 7.85
N PRO A 62 13.33 0.35 8.73
CA PRO A 62 11.88 0.26 8.53
C PRO A 62 11.48 0.78 7.16
N PHE A 63 10.54 0.12 6.50
CA PHE A 63 10.11 0.50 5.16
C PHE A 63 8.69 0.02 4.90
N ASP A 64 7.78 0.98 4.70
CA ASP A 64 6.39 0.70 4.38
C ASP A 64 6.17 0.50 2.89
N VAL A 65 5.29 -0.45 2.57
CA VAL A 65 4.90 -0.78 1.20
C VAL A 65 3.40 -0.71 1.10
N TRP A 66 2.91 0.27 0.34
CA TRP A 66 1.51 0.40 0.01
C TRP A 66 1.26 0.00 -1.43
N THR A 67 0.25 -0.84 -1.68
CA THR A 67 -0.17 -1.17 -3.04
C THR A 67 -1.68 -1.35 -3.15
N GLY A 68 -2.24 -0.97 -4.28
CA GLY A 68 -3.62 -1.33 -4.57
C GLY A 68 -3.70 -2.74 -5.14
N VAL A 69 -4.68 -3.54 -4.71
CA VAL A 69 -4.85 -4.91 -5.22
C VAL A 69 -6.10 -4.97 -6.09
N LYS A 70 -5.93 -5.34 -7.35
CA LYS A 70 -7.02 -5.61 -8.28
C LYS A 70 -7.56 -7.01 -8.01
N GLU A 71 -8.88 -7.10 -7.86
CA GLU A 71 -9.60 -8.38 -7.77
C GLU A 71 -8.97 -9.36 -6.75
N PRO A 72 -8.76 -8.95 -5.48
CA PRO A 72 -8.13 -9.82 -4.50
C PRO A 72 -8.98 -11.08 -4.29
N GLY A 73 -8.34 -12.24 -4.43
CA GLY A 73 -8.94 -13.53 -4.10
C GLY A 73 -8.82 -13.83 -2.60
N ASP A 74 -9.34 -15.01 -2.22
CA ASP A 74 -9.16 -15.50 -0.85
C ASP A 74 -7.67 -15.77 -0.56
N GLY A 75 -7.22 -15.30 0.61
CA GLY A 75 -5.82 -15.42 1.03
C GLY A 75 -4.85 -14.43 0.36
N THR A 76 -5.31 -13.58 -0.57
CA THR A 76 -4.41 -12.65 -1.30
C THR A 76 -3.74 -11.66 -0.34
N HIS A 77 -4.47 -11.12 0.64
CA HIS A 77 -3.91 -10.12 1.55
C HIS A 77 -2.87 -10.73 2.48
N GLU A 78 -3.08 -11.96 2.93
CA GLU A 78 -2.18 -12.72 3.78
C GLU A 78 -0.86 -13.02 3.05
N ARG A 79 -0.94 -13.53 1.81
CA ARG A 79 0.25 -13.78 0.98
C ARG A 79 1.03 -12.50 0.66
N LEU A 80 0.32 -11.41 0.37
CA LEU A 80 0.96 -10.11 0.11
C LEU A 80 1.63 -9.56 1.38
N ALA A 81 1.01 -9.74 2.55
CA ALA A 81 1.61 -9.36 3.83
C ALA A 81 2.89 -10.17 4.10
N GLU A 82 2.88 -11.48 3.87
CA GLU A 82 4.06 -12.35 3.95
C GLU A 82 5.17 -11.92 2.98
N ALA A 83 4.79 -11.49 1.77
CA ALA A 83 5.73 -10.97 0.78
C ALA A 83 6.32 -9.58 1.14
N GLY A 84 5.76 -8.90 2.15
CA GLY A 84 6.28 -7.62 2.67
C GLY A 84 5.46 -6.39 2.31
N VAL A 85 4.22 -6.55 1.80
CA VAL A 85 3.27 -5.43 1.69
C VAL A 85 2.76 -5.09 3.09
N THR A 86 2.87 -3.82 3.49
CA THR A 86 2.44 -3.37 4.82
C THR A 86 1.05 -2.75 4.82
N MET A 87 0.58 -2.27 3.66
CA MET A 87 -0.71 -1.62 3.51
C MET A 87 -1.34 -1.88 2.13
N VAL A 88 -2.66 -1.96 2.09
CA VAL A 88 -3.44 -2.09 0.84
C VAL A 88 -4.56 -1.07 0.75
N ASN A 89 -5.09 -0.83 -0.45
CA ASN A 89 -6.29 -0.02 -0.62
C ASN A 89 -7.55 -0.83 -0.22
N GLY A 90 -8.55 -0.14 0.34
CA GLY A 90 -9.90 -0.71 0.46
C GLY A 90 -10.69 -0.60 -0.85
N CYS A 91 -11.57 -1.55 -1.13
CA CYS A 91 -12.44 -1.55 -2.33
C CYS A 91 -13.83 -0.92 -2.08
N ASN A 92 -14.01 -0.14 -1.02
CA ASN A 92 -15.33 0.32 -0.55
C ASN A 92 -16.06 1.25 -1.54
N PHE A 93 -15.34 1.85 -2.48
CA PHE A 93 -15.86 2.75 -3.52
C PHE A 93 -16.00 2.07 -4.90
N LEU A 94 -15.62 0.79 -5.02
CA LEU A 94 -15.69 0.02 -6.25
C LEU A 94 -16.96 -0.84 -6.32
N ASP A 95 -17.51 -1.00 -7.51
CA ASP A 95 -18.55 -2.00 -7.80
C ASP A 95 -17.94 -3.40 -8.05
N GLU A 96 -18.80 -4.37 -8.40
CA GLU A 96 -18.41 -5.74 -8.71
C GLU A 96 -17.50 -5.84 -9.94
N ARG A 97 -17.46 -4.81 -10.78
CA ARG A 97 -16.59 -4.69 -11.97
C ARG A 97 -15.32 -3.89 -11.68
N GLN A 98 -15.01 -3.65 -10.41
CA GLN A 98 -13.87 -2.84 -9.95
C GLN A 98 -13.90 -1.39 -10.48
N GLN A 99 -15.08 -0.87 -10.81
CA GLN A 99 -15.25 0.51 -11.28
C GLN A 99 -15.73 1.40 -10.15
N THR A 100 -15.23 2.64 -10.14
CA THR A 100 -15.74 3.65 -9.21
C THR A 100 -17.18 3.97 -9.58
N THR A 101 -18.09 3.75 -8.66
CA THR A 101 -19.52 4.01 -8.86
C THR A 101 -20.09 4.88 -7.75
N LEU A 102 -21.16 5.61 -8.07
CA LEU A 102 -21.96 6.27 -7.05
C LEU A 102 -22.60 5.19 -6.17
N SER A 103 -22.29 5.24 -4.88
CA SER A 103 -22.82 4.33 -3.87
C SER A 103 -23.25 5.13 -2.64
N SER A 104 -24.28 4.63 -1.94
CA SER A 104 -24.76 5.28 -0.73
C SER A 104 -23.72 5.21 0.39
N ILE A 105 -23.86 6.08 1.40
CA ILE A 105 -23.03 6.00 2.60
C ILE A 105 -23.22 4.64 3.30
N ASP A 106 -24.43 4.10 3.32
CA ASP A 106 -24.72 2.83 3.99
C ASP A 106 -24.09 1.63 3.27
N ASP A 107 -23.99 1.66 1.94
CA ASP A 107 -23.26 0.64 1.18
C ASP A 107 -21.76 0.67 1.52
N LYS A 108 -21.18 1.87 1.63
CA LYS A 108 -19.77 2.05 2.02
C LYS A 108 -19.52 1.55 3.45
N LYS A 109 -20.41 1.86 4.38
CA LYS A 109 -20.36 1.36 5.77
C LYS A 109 -20.41 -0.16 5.80
N ARG A 110 -21.37 -0.77 5.09
CA ARG A 110 -21.50 -2.24 5.05
C ARG A 110 -20.24 -2.92 4.54
N LYS A 111 -19.61 -2.38 3.49
CA LYS A 111 -18.33 -2.89 2.96
C LYS A 111 -17.18 -2.75 3.96
N LEU A 112 -17.07 -1.59 4.63
CA LEU A 112 -16.09 -1.36 5.69
C LEU A 112 -16.27 -2.31 6.87
N GLU A 113 -17.51 -2.52 7.31
CA GLU A 113 -17.83 -3.45 8.40
C GLU A 113 -17.53 -4.90 8.02
N ALA A 114 -17.82 -5.30 6.79
CA ALA A 114 -17.49 -6.65 6.30
C ALA A 114 -15.97 -6.87 6.27
N PHE A 115 -15.20 -5.89 5.81
CA PHE A 115 -13.74 -5.93 5.87
C PHE A 115 -13.24 -6.03 7.31
N ALA A 116 -13.74 -5.17 8.21
CA ALA A 116 -13.33 -5.17 9.61
C ALA A 116 -13.64 -6.50 10.30
N LYS A 117 -14.82 -7.09 10.07
CA LYS A 117 -15.20 -8.42 10.61
C LYS A 117 -14.29 -9.54 10.09
N ARG A 118 -13.82 -9.44 8.84
CA ARG A 118 -12.97 -10.47 8.23
C ARG A 118 -11.51 -10.38 8.68
N PHE A 119 -10.97 -9.17 8.85
CA PHE A 119 -9.52 -8.96 9.01
C PHE A 119 -9.08 -8.29 10.33
N LEU A 120 -9.99 -7.62 11.05
CA LEU A 120 -9.66 -6.84 12.26
C LEU A 120 -10.34 -7.35 13.54
N ALA A 121 -11.40 -8.15 13.42
CA ALA A 121 -12.04 -8.77 14.57
C ALA A 121 -11.25 -10.03 14.97
N ALA A 122 -10.46 -9.90 16.03
CA ALA A 122 -9.84 -11.00 16.76
C ALA A 122 -10.86 -11.70 17.68
#